data_AF-A0AAD5U4W5-F1
#
_entry.id   AF-A0AAD5U4W5-F1
#
_cell.length_a   1.000
_cell.length_b   1.000
_cell.length_c   1.000
_cell.angle_alpha   90.00
_cell.angle_beta   90.00
_cell.angle_gamma   90.00
#
_symmetry.space_group_name_H-M   'P 1'
#
loop_
_entity.id
_entity.type
_entity.pdbx_description
1 polymer ?
#
loop_
_entity_poly.entity_id
_entity_poly.type
_entity_poly.pdbx_seq_one_letter_code
_entity_poly.pdbx_strand_id
1 'polypeptide(L)'
;MSVIDKVLKDFNWEIGGDSSHLEAKLREELGALEAANIHSIIQSEDQANEVIAQIDTAVDQLTLIDEWLNHYTNVLDSMGADVHQVEVRNKNLQTASNNQKILLQELDKLVSSLKLPSYIIEILKNEPLDFTDGILQCEEATIKLNEAIKKKFDNENMNAVKERINLFQGYGNEFALRLCDYLSNLFSSQIETYLNDEQRVSKKGSLKLYGIESFEEKLYRFRKLLAWLKDFDPRKHQDLQMVH
;
A
#
# COMPACT_ATOMS: atom_id res chain seq x y z
N MET A 1 15.48 -64.28 -88.62
CA MET A 1 15.63 -65.50 -87.82
C MET A 1 14.63 -65.40 -86.69
N SER A 2 13.63 -66.27 -86.69
CA SER A 2 12.49 -66.13 -85.76
C SER A 2 12.98 -66.33 -84.32
N VAL A 3 12.35 -65.67 -83.34
CA VAL A 3 12.65 -65.86 -81.89
C VAL A 3 12.66 -67.35 -81.51
N ILE A 4 11.80 -68.12 -82.19
CA ILE A 4 11.68 -69.57 -82.07
C ILE A 4 12.97 -70.29 -82.49
N ASP A 5 13.66 -69.89 -83.56
CA ASP A 5 14.92 -70.51 -83.99
C ASP A 5 16.03 -70.29 -82.96
N LYS A 6 16.03 -69.14 -82.28
CA LYS A 6 17.01 -68.82 -81.25
C LYS A 6 16.77 -69.67 -79.99
N VAL A 7 15.52 -69.78 -79.57
CA VAL A 7 15.13 -70.63 -78.43
C VAL A 7 15.43 -72.11 -78.72
N LEU A 8 15.07 -72.61 -79.90
CA LEU A 8 15.37 -74.00 -80.28
C LEU A 8 16.87 -74.29 -80.32
N LYS A 9 17.69 -73.30 -80.71
CA LYS A 9 19.15 -73.40 -80.70
C LYS A 9 19.72 -73.35 -79.28
N ASP A 10 19.19 -72.51 -78.40
CA ASP A 10 19.59 -72.43 -76.98
C ASP A 10 19.25 -73.73 -76.22
N PHE A 11 18.17 -74.42 -76.61
CA PHE A 11 17.81 -75.75 -76.10
C PHE A 11 18.50 -76.91 -76.84
N ASN A 12 19.40 -76.62 -77.78
CA ASN A 12 20.18 -77.59 -78.54
C ASN A 12 19.31 -78.62 -79.30
N TRP A 13 18.19 -78.15 -79.86
CA TRP A 13 17.22 -78.98 -80.58
C TRP A 13 17.62 -79.18 -82.05
N GLU A 14 17.82 -80.43 -82.47
CA GLU A 14 18.03 -80.81 -83.88
C GLU A 14 16.71 -81.21 -84.55
N ILE A 15 16.54 -80.87 -85.83
CA ILE A 15 15.35 -81.18 -86.64
C ILE A 15 15.30 -82.72 -86.86
N GLY A 16 14.75 -83.43 -85.87
CA GLY A 16 14.70 -84.91 -85.81
C GLY A 16 14.86 -85.51 -84.40
N GLY A 17 15.15 -84.70 -83.37
CA GLY A 17 15.35 -85.15 -81.98
C GLY A 17 14.06 -85.55 -81.24
N ASP A 18 14.23 -86.26 -80.11
CA ASP A 18 13.14 -86.75 -79.27
C ASP A 18 12.43 -85.62 -78.51
N SER A 19 11.20 -85.30 -78.92
CA SER A 19 10.40 -84.19 -78.38
C SER A 19 10.14 -84.31 -76.88
N SER A 20 10.20 -85.53 -76.35
CA SER A 20 10.01 -85.79 -74.93
C SER A 20 11.15 -85.20 -74.09
N HIS A 21 12.39 -85.21 -74.59
CA HIS A 21 13.55 -84.68 -73.87
C HIS A 21 13.53 -83.15 -73.80
N LEU A 22 13.14 -82.47 -74.88
CA LEU A 22 12.98 -81.01 -74.88
C LEU A 22 11.84 -80.57 -73.96
N GLU A 23 10.72 -81.30 -73.99
CA GLU A 23 9.59 -81.03 -73.10
C GLU A 23 9.98 -81.23 -71.62
N ALA A 24 10.72 -82.30 -71.29
CA ALA A 24 11.20 -82.55 -69.94
C ALA A 24 12.12 -81.42 -69.44
N LYS A 25 13.07 -80.97 -70.27
CA LYS A 25 13.99 -79.88 -69.92
C LYS A 25 13.29 -78.53 -69.78
N LEU A 26 12.32 -78.23 -70.66
CA LEU A 26 11.49 -77.02 -70.53
C LEU A 26 10.64 -77.05 -69.26
N ARG A 27 10.11 -78.21 -68.86
CA ARG A 27 9.38 -78.35 -67.60
C ARG A 27 10.29 -78.21 -66.38
N GLU A 28 11.52 -78.69 -66.45
CA GLU A 28 12.51 -78.53 -65.38
C GLU A 28 12.90 -77.06 -65.20
N GLU A 29 13.26 -76.36 -66.29
CA GLU A 29 13.58 -74.94 -66.26
C GLU A 29 12.38 -74.08 -65.85
N LEU A 30 11.17 -74.42 -66.31
CA LEU A 30 9.95 -73.77 -65.86
C LEU A 30 9.74 -73.96 -64.36
N GLY A 31 9.92 -75.19 -63.85
CA GLY A 31 9.82 -75.48 -62.41
C GLY A 31 10.88 -74.75 -61.58
N ALA A 32 12.11 -74.65 -62.08
CA ALA A 32 13.17 -73.89 -61.43
C ALA A 32 12.87 -72.38 -61.43
N LEU A 33 12.36 -71.84 -62.53
CA LEU A 33 11.95 -70.44 -62.65
C LEU A 33 10.75 -70.12 -61.75
N GLU A 34 9.75 -71.00 -61.69
CA GLU A 34 8.60 -70.88 -60.80
C GLU A 34 9.04 -70.91 -59.34
N ALA A 35 9.94 -71.82 -58.96
CA ALA A 35 10.50 -71.87 -57.61
C ALA A 35 11.29 -70.59 -57.25
N ALA A 36 12.12 -70.09 -58.17
CA ALA A 36 12.86 -68.85 -57.99
C ALA A 36 11.94 -67.61 -57.90
N ASN A 37 10.87 -67.59 -58.68
CA ASN A 37 9.87 -66.51 -58.66
C ASN A 37 9.08 -66.52 -57.34
N ILE A 38 8.59 -67.69 -56.90
CA ILE A 38 7.93 -67.85 -55.59
C ILE A 38 8.87 -67.37 -54.48
N HIS A 39 10.14 -67.77 -54.51
CA HIS A 39 11.12 -67.33 -53.50
C HIS A 39 11.33 -65.82 -53.51
N SER A 40 11.43 -65.20 -54.69
CA SER A 40 11.59 -63.74 -54.82
C SER A 40 10.37 -62.98 -54.33
N ILE A 41 9.16 -63.49 -54.59
CA ILE A 41 7.90 -62.93 -54.10
C ILE A 41 7.86 -63.00 -52.56
N ILE A 42 8.16 -64.16 -51.99
CA ILE A 42 8.19 -64.36 -50.52
C ILE A 42 9.23 -63.44 -49.89
N GLN A 43 10.43 -63.34 -50.45
CA GLN A 43 11.48 -62.47 -49.92
C GLN A 43 11.08 -60.99 -49.98
N SER A 44 10.42 -60.56 -51.06
CA SER A 44 9.90 -59.19 -51.17
C SER A 44 8.79 -58.92 -50.15
N GLU A 45 7.95 -59.92 -49.85
CA GLU A 45 6.90 -59.85 -48.85
C GLU A 45 7.51 -59.74 -47.43
N ASP A 46 8.52 -60.54 -47.12
CA ASP A 46 9.24 -60.48 -45.84
C ASP A 46 9.90 -59.11 -45.62
N GLN A 47 10.56 -58.55 -46.64
CA GLN A 47 11.15 -57.21 -46.57
C GLN A 47 10.08 -56.11 -46.39
N ALA A 48 8.95 -56.24 -47.09
CA ALA A 48 7.84 -55.30 -46.93
C ALA A 48 7.26 -55.36 -45.50
N ASN A 49 7.10 -56.57 -44.94
CA ASN A 49 6.62 -56.77 -43.58
C ASN A 49 7.59 -56.20 -42.53
N GLU A 50 8.91 -56.31 -42.74
CA GLU A 50 9.90 -55.70 -41.85
C GLU A 50 9.79 -54.17 -41.83
N VAL A 51 9.63 -53.55 -43.01
CA VAL A 51 9.43 -52.10 -43.11
C VAL A 51 8.14 -51.66 -42.43
N ILE A 52 7.05 -52.42 -42.61
CA ILE A 52 5.77 -52.14 -41.92
C ILE A 52 5.96 -52.20 -40.40
N ALA A 53 6.64 -53.23 -39.88
CA ALA A 53 6.90 -53.35 -38.44
C ALA A 53 7.75 -52.19 -37.88
N GLN A 54 8.73 -51.71 -38.66
CA GLN A 54 9.52 -50.53 -38.28
C GLN A 54 8.68 -49.25 -38.29
N ILE A 55 7.76 -49.10 -39.25
CA ILE A 55 6.81 -47.98 -39.30
C ILE A 55 5.88 -48.02 -38.09
N ASP A 56 5.31 -49.18 -37.77
CA ASP A 56 4.44 -49.34 -36.59
C ASP A 56 5.19 -48.96 -35.31
N THR A 57 6.44 -49.41 -35.16
CA THR A 57 7.29 -49.02 -34.03
C THR A 57 7.54 -47.51 -33.98
N ALA A 58 7.77 -46.87 -35.13
CA ALA A 58 7.97 -45.43 -35.20
C ALA A 58 6.67 -44.67 -34.86
N VAL A 59 5.50 -45.18 -35.27
CA VAL A 59 4.18 -44.63 -34.92
C VAL A 59 3.94 -44.72 -33.41
N ASP A 60 4.27 -45.85 -32.79
CA ASP A 60 4.17 -46.02 -31.34
C ASP A 60 5.08 -45.04 -30.58
N GLN A 61 6.33 -44.88 -31.05
CA GLN A 61 7.25 -43.90 -30.47
C GLN A 61 6.75 -42.46 -30.61
N LEU A 62 6.16 -42.10 -31.76
CA LEU A 62 5.56 -40.78 -31.97
C LEU A 62 4.37 -40.55 -31.03
N THR A 63 3.56 -41.58 -30.80
CA THR A 63 2.42 -41.51 -29.87
C THR A 63 2.90 -41.28 -28.43
N LEU A 64 3.97 -41.96 -28.00
CA LEU A 64 4.58 -41.73 -26.69
C LEU A 64 5.13 -40.30 -26.54
N ILE A 65 5.75 -39.76 -27.60
CA ILE A 65 6.22 -38.37 -27.60
C ILE A 65 5.05 -37.40 -27.47
N ASP A 66 3.93 -37.64 -28.16
CA ASP A 66 2.74 -36.80 -28.05
C ASP A 66 2.14 -36.84 -26.63
N GLU A 67 2.10 -38.01 -25.99
CA GLU A 67 1.69 -38.14 -24.59
C GLU A 67 2.59 -37.33 -23.65
N TRP A 68 3.91 -37.40 -23.84
CA TRP A 68 4.85 -36.60 -23.05
C TRP A 68 4.69 -35.10 -23.31
N LEU A 69 4.54 -34.67 -24.56
CA LEU A 69 4.30 -33.27 -24.89
C LEU A 69 3.02 -32.75 -24.24
N ASN A 70 1.93 -33.54 -24.28
CA ASN A 70 0.69 -33.20 -23.60
C ASN A 70 0.87 -33.12 -22.08
N HIS A 71 1.60 -34.06 -21.49
CA HIS A 71 1.92 -34.03 -20.05
C HIS A 71 2.70 -32.77 -19.67
N TYR A 72 3.78 -32.46 -20.38
CA TYR A 72 4.61 -31.29 -20.12
C TYR A 72 3.84 -29.98 -20.35
N THR A 73 2.98 -29.92 -21.37
CA THR A 73 2.12 -28.75 -21.62
C THR A 73 1.19 -28.51 -20.43
N ASN A 74 0.52 -29.54 -19.94
CA ASN A 74 -0.35 -29.42 -18.76
C ASN A 74 0.43 -28.97 -17.50
N VAL A 75 1.63 -29.50 -17.30
CA VAL A 75 2.50 -29.10 -16.18
C VAL A 75 2.93 -27.64 -16.31
N LEU A 76 3.29 -27.19 -17.51
CA LEU A 76 3.67 -25.80 -17.77
C LEU A 76 2.49 -24.85 -17.56
N ASP A 77 1.28 -25.22 -17.98
CA ASP A 77 0.08 -24.43 -17.77
C ASP A 77 -0.25 -24.30 -16.28
N SER A 78 -0.16 -25.40 -15.52
CA SER A 78 -0.33 -25.39 -14.07
C SER A 78 0.72 -24.50 -13.39
N MET A 79 1.98 -24.62 -13.78
CA MET A 79 3.06 -23.80 -13.21
C MET A 79 2.89 -22.32 -13.57
N GLY A 80 2.40 -22.02 -14.78
CA GLY A 80 2.06 -20.66 -15.18
C GLY A 80 0.93 -20.06 -14.32
N ALA A 81 -0.10 -20.83 -14.00
CA ALA A 81 -1.17 -20.41 -13.11
C ALA A 81 -0.66 -20.16 -11.68
N ASP A 82 0.22 -21.02 -11.17
CA ASP A 82 0.83 -20.86 -9.84
C ASP A 82 1.72 -19.61 -9.76
N VAL A 83 2.56 -19.38 -10.78
CA VAL A 83 3.38 -18.16 -10.89
C VAL A 83 2.49 -16.92 -10.91
N HIS A 84 1.43 -16.93 -11.71
CA HIS A 84 0.49 -15.81 -11.77
C HIS A 84 -0.17 -15.53 -10.40
N GLN A 85 -0.56 -16.58 -9.68
CA GLN A 85 -1.12 -16.43 -8.33
C GLN A 85 -0.10 -15.79 -7.36
N VAL A 86 1.16 -16.22 -7.41
CA VAL A 86 2.24 -15.64 -6.61
C VAL A 86 2.46 -14.16 -6.96
N GLU A 87 2.49 -13.82 -8.24
CA GLU A 87 2.63 -12.43 -8.70
C GLU A 87 1.49 -11.53 -8.20
N VAL A 88 0.25 -11.97 -8.34
CA VAL A 88 -0.93 -11.24 -7.85
C VAL A 88 -0.87 -11.06 -6.34
N ARG A 89 -0.51 -12.11 -5.60
CA ARG A 89 -0.35 -12.03 -4.14
C ARG A 89 0.75 -11.05 -3.76
N ASN A 90 1.89 -11.07 -4.45
CA ASN A 90 2.99 -10.16 -4.17
C ASN A 90 2.60 -8.71 -4.45
N LYS A 91 1.91 -8.44 -5.57
CA LYS A 91 1.37 -7.10 -5.88
C LYS A 91 0.40 -6.61 -4.80
N ASN A 92 -0.47 -7.49 -4.31
CA ASN A 92 -1.41 -7.16 -3.23
C ASN A 92 -0.66 -6.86 -1.92
N LEU A 93 0.34 -7.66 -1.56
CA LEU A 93 1.19 -7.41 -0.40
C LEU A 93 1.95 -6.09 -0.50
N GLN A 94 2.53 -5.79 -1.66
CA GLN A 94 3.24 -4.53 -1.90
C GLN A 94 2.31 -3.34 -1.78
N THR A 95 1.10 -3.43 -2.34
CA THR A 95 0.09 -2.38 -2.23
C THR A 95 -0.37 -2.20 -0.78
N ALA A 96 -0.63 -3.29 -0.07
CA ALA A 96 -1.00 -3.25 1.34
C ALA A 96 0.12 -2.65 2.21
N SER A 97 1.37 -3.03 1.96
CA SER A 97 2.54 -2.49 2.66
C SER A 97 2.71 -0.99 2.41
N ASN A 98 2.57 -0.54 1.16
CA ASN A 98 2.62 0.88 0.82
C ASN A 98 1.49 1.67 1.50
N ASN A 99 0.26 1.14 1.45
CA ASN A 99 -0.88 1.76 2.11
C ASN A 99 -0.66 1.83 3.63
N GLN A 100 -0.17 0.76 4.25
CA GLN A 100 0.14 0.75 5.68
C GLN A 100 1.21 1.79 6.04
N LYS A 101 2.25 1.94 5.23
CA LYS A 101 3.28 2.97 5.42
C LYS A 101 2.69 4.38 5.34
N ILE A 102 1.85 4.65 4.34
CA ILE A 102 1.19 5.95 4.18
C ILE A 102 0.26 6.23 5.37
N LEU A 103 -0.55 5.24 5.76
CA LEU A 103 -1.45 5.35 6.91
C LEU A 103 -0.69 5.61 8.21
N LEU A 104 0.44 4.96 8.44
CA LEU A 104 1.30 5.23 9.59
C LEU A 104 1.85 6.66 9.56
N GLN A 105 2.28 7.15 8.40
CA GLN A 105 2.75 8.53 8.26
C GLN A 105 1.63 9.55 8.55
N GLU A 106 0.42 9.30 8.05
CA GLU A 106 -0.72 10.16 8.35
C GLU A 106 -1.12 10.10 9.83
N LEU A 107 -1.06 8.92 10.46
CA LEU A 107 -1.29 8.77 11.89
C LEU A 107 -0.22 9.51 12.71
N ASP A 108 1.05 9.40 12.35
CA ASP A 108 2.14 10.11 13.03
C ASP A 108 2.00 11.63 12.90
N LYS A 109 1.60 12.13 11.72
CA LYS A 109 1.28 13.55 11.53
C LYS A 109 0.13 13.96 12.43
N LEU A 110 -0.96 13.19 12.45
CA LEU A 110 -2.14 13.46 13.28
C LEU A 110 -1.75 13.51 14.76
N VAL A 111 -1.07 12.48 15.27
CA VAL A 111 -0.61 12.40 16.66
C VAL A 111 0.33 13.56 17.00
N SER A 112 1.27 13.90 16.12
CA SER A 112 2.20 15.01 16.33
C SER A 112 1.47 16.35 16.39
N SER A 113 0.45 16.56 15.56
CA SER A 113 -0.40 17.75 15.62
C SER A 113 -1.33 17.80 16.82
N LEU A 114 -1.60 16.65 17.45
CA LEU A 114 -2.45 16.52 18.64
C LEU A 114 -1.65 16.55 19.97
N LYS A 115 -0.33 16.78 19.89
CA LYS A 115 0.57 16.91 21.03
C LYS A 115 0.87 18.38 21.28
N LEU A 116 0.44 18.87 22.44
CA LEU A 116 0.94 20.11 23.02
C LEU A 116 2.08 19.75 23.99
N PRO A 117 3.28 20.37 23.87
CA PRO A 117 4.38 20.16 24.80
C PRO A 117 3.97 20.40 26.26
N SER A 118 4.35 19.50 27.16
CA SER A 118 3.95 19.57 28.59
C SER A 118 4.38 20.87 29.27
N TYR A 119 5.54 21.43 28.90
CA TYR A 119 6.02 22.70 29.43
C TYR A 119 5.05 23.87 29.15
N ILE A 120 4.33 23.86 28.03
CA ILE A 120 3.32 24.90 27.73
C ILE A 120 2.16 24.81 28.73
N ILE A 121 1.75 23.59 29.07
CA ILE A 121 0.69 23.35 30.06
C ILE A 121 1.15 23.80 31.45
N GLU A 122 2.42 23.54 31.79
CA GLU A 122 3.02 23.98 33.06
C GLU A 122 3.09 25.50 33.17
N ILE A 123 3.48 26.21 32.10
CA ILE A 123 3.46 27.67 32.07
C ILE A 123 2.04 28.19 32.35
N LEU A 124 1.04 27.68 31.64
CA LEU A 124 -0.34 28.12 31.82
C LEU A 124 -0.85 27.85 33.25
N LYS A 125 -0.45 26.73 33.87
CA LYS A 125 -0.88 26.36 35.22
C LYS A 125 -0.16 27.11 36.34
N ASN A 126 1.16 27.25 36.24
CA ASN A 126 2.02 27.59 37.39
C ASN A 126 2.75 28.92 37.24
N GLU A 127 2.88 29.50 36.05
CA GLU A 127 3.72 30.69 35.84
C GLU A 127 3.13 31.92 36.53
N PRO A 128 3.86 32.64 37.40
CA PRO A 128 3.34 33.79 38.12
C PRO A 128 3.06 34.98 37.17
N LEU A 129 1.90 35.60 37.34
CA LEU A 129 1.45 36.75 36.53
C LEU A 129 1.94 38.10 37.08
N ASP A 130 2.84 38.08 38.07
CA ASP A 130 3.40 39.27 38.72
C ASP A 130 4.51 39.93 37.90
N PHE A 131 5.24 39.15 37.10
CA PHE A 131 6.39 39.61 36.33
C PHE A 131 6.08 39.71 34.83
N THR A 132 6.69 40.71 34.17
CA THR A 132 6.54 40.91 32.72
C THR A 132 6.99 39.71 31.90
N ASP A 133 7.99 38.95 32.38
CA ASP A 133 8.47 37.75 31.71
C ASP A 133 7.43 36.63 31.75
N GLY A 134 6.84 36.36 32.93
CA GLY A 134 5.78 35.36 33.09
C GLY A 134 4.53 35.67 32.26
N ILE A 135 4.18 36.96 32.11
CA ILE A 135 3.08 37.41 31.24
C ILE A 135 3.37 37.09 29.76
N LEU A 136 4.61 37.33 29.29
CA LEU A 136 5.00 37.06 27.91
C LEU A 136 5.05 35.54 27.63
N GLN A 137 5.55 34.75 28.58
CA GLN A 137 5.54 33.30 28.46
C GLN A 137 4.11 32.73 28.42
N CYS A 138 3.22 33.26 29.26
CA CYS A 138 1.80 32.92 29.21
C CYS A 138 1.15 33.33 27.88
N GLU A 139 1.49 34.49 27.33
CA GLU A 139 1.00 34.95 26.02
C GLU A 139 1.41 33.99 24.90
N GLU A 140 2.69 33.60 24.85
CA GLU A 140 3.20 32.67 23.85
C GLU A 140 2.57 31.27 23.98
N ALA A 141 2.42 30.78 25.22
CA ALA A 141 1.76 29.51 25.52
C ALA A 141 0.29 29.52 25.06
N THR A 142 -0.37 30.65 25.24
CA THR A 142 -1.77 30.89 24.90
C THR A 142 -2.00 30.92 23.38
N ILE A 143 -1.07 31.51 22.62
CA ILE A 143 -1.10 31.47 21.14
C ILE A 143 -0.96 30.03 20.64
N LYS A 144 0.03 29.28 21.16
CA LYS A 144 0.25 27.87 20.79
C LYS A 144 -0.95 26.97 21.13
N LEU A 145 -1.62 27.23 22.24
CA LEU A 145 -2.86 26.55 22.61
C LEU A 145 -3.99 26.85 21.61
N ASN A 146 -4.17 28.11 21.22
CA ASN A 146 -5.21 28.51 20.27
C ASN A 146 -4.95 27.93 18.88
N GLU A 147 -3.69 27.92 18.43
CA GLU A 147 -3.28 27.26 17.18
C GLU A 147 -3.60 25.76 17.22
N ALA A 148 -3.32 25.08 18.34
CA ALA A 148 -3.63 23.66 18.49
C ALA A 148 -5.16 23.37 18.46
N ILE A 149 -5.98 24.27 19.00
CA ILE A 149 -7.45 24.13 19.01
C ILE A 149 -8.07 24.48 17.65
N LYS A 150 -7.55 25.50 16.95
CA LYS A 150 -8.08 25.97 15.65
C LYS A 150 -7.58 25.17 14.45
N LYS A 151 -6.60 24.28 14.64
CA LYS A 151 -6.07 23.46 13.55
C LYS A 151 -7.18 22.55 13.02
N LYS A 152 -7.56 22.73 11.76
CA LYS A 152 -8.51 21.84 11.08
C LYS A 152 -7.86 20.48 10.89
N PHE A 153 -8.50 19.44 11.41
CA PHE A 153 -8.11 18.06 11.18
C PHE A 153 -9.05 17.50 10.12
N ASP A 154 -8.58 16.92 9.01
CA ASP A 154 -9.51 16.27 8.07
C ASP A 154 -10.34 15.14 8.73
N ASN A 155 -9.87 14.66 9.88
CA ASN A 155 -10.50 13.63 10.72
C ASN A 155 -11.28 14.20 11.92
N GLU A 156 -11.97 15.34 11.79
CA GLU A 156 -12.73 15.99 12.91
C GLU A 156 -13.73 15.04 13.58
N ASN A 157 -14.20 14.01 12.88
CA ASN A 157 -15.16 13.05 13.38
C ASN A 157 -14.57 12.00 14.33
N MET A 158 -13.24 11.88 14.42
CA MET A 158 -12.58 10.90 15.29
C MET A 158 -12.74 11.30 16.76
N ASN A 159 -13.32 10.40 17.57
CA ASN A 159 -13.56 10.65 19.01
C ASN A 159 -12.29 11.04 19.77
N ALA A 160 -11.15 10.42 19.45
CA ALA A 160 -9.85 10.74 20.06
C ALA A 160 -9.41 12.19 19.80
N VAL A 161 -9.68 12.72 18.60
CA VAL A 161 -9.37 14.11 18.25
C VAL A 161 -10.28 15.04 19.03
N LYS A 162 -11.58 14.75 19.10
CA LYS A 162 -12.57 15.52 19.88
C LYS A 162 -12.22 15.57 21.37
N GLU A 163 -11.90 14.42 21.96
CA GLU A 163 -11.53 14.32 23.37
C GLU A 163 -10.27 15.15 23.67
N ARG A 164 -9.26 15.11 22.79
CA ARG A 164 -8.04 15.88 22.99
C ARG A 164 -8.24 17.38 22.81
N ILE A 165 -9.07 17.80 21.85
CA ILE A 165 -9.46 19.21 21.69
C ILE A 165 -10.22 19.67 22.94
N ASN A 166 -11.13 18.85 23.48
CA ASN A 166 -11.84 19.17 24.73
C ASN A 166 -10.88 19.32 25.92
N LEU A 167 -9.84 18.48 26.02
CA LEU A 167 -8.80 18.63 27.03
C LEU A 167 -8.04 19.96 26.89
N PHE A 168 -7.69 20.36 25.66
CA PHE A 168 -7.05 21.66 25.40
C PHE A 168 -7.96 22.84 25.75
N GLN A 169 -9.25 22.74 25.43
CA GLN A 169 -10.25 23.71 25.87
C GLN A 169 -10.36 23.76 27.40
N GLY A 170 -10.25 22.61 28.08
CA GLY A 170 -10.16 22.51 29.54
C GLY A 170 -8.99 23.28 30.12
N TYR A 171 -7.78 23.10 29.58
CA TYR A 171 -6.60 23.86 30.02
C TYR A 171 -6.74 25.37 29.76
N GLY A 172 -7.29 25.75 28.62
CA GLY A 172 -7.59 27.16 28.34
C GLY A 172 -8.61 27.75 29.32
N ASN A 173 -9.62 26.97 29.71
CA ASN A 173 -10.61 27.38 30.70
C ASN A 173 -10.03 27.55 32.11
N GLU A 174 -9.13 26.67 32.51
CA GLU A 174 -8.40 26.75 33.79
C GLU A 174 -7.52 27.99 33.83
N PHE A 175 -6.78 28.28 32.76
CA PHE A 175 -5.99 29.50 32.64
C PHE A 175 -6.86 30.76 32.61
N ALA A 176 -8.00 30.73 31.91
CA ALA A 176 -8.95 31.85 31.88
C ALA A 176 -9.47 32.19 33.28
N LEU A 177 -9.85 31.19 34.08
CA LEU A 177 -10.26 31.40 35.47
C LEU A 177 -9.14 32.00 36.31
N ARG A 178 -7.93 31.43 36.22
CA ARG A 178 -6.74 31.94 36.91
C ARG A 178 -6.43 33.41 36.56
N LEU A 179 -6.55 33.75 35.28
CA LEU A 179 -6.34 35.12 34.79
C LEU A 179 -7.42 36.07 35.33
N CYS A 180 -8.69 35.65 35.31
CA CYS A 180 -9.79 36.42 35.89
C CYS A 180 -9.59 36.64 37.39
N ASP A 181 -9.30 35.59 38.16
CA ASP A 181 -9.08 35.67 39.60
C ASP A 181 -7.91 36.58 39.95
N TYR A 182 -6.81 36.48 39.19
CA TYR A 182 -5.66 37.35 39.36
C TYR A 182 -6.01 38.82 39.07
N LEU A 183 -6.71 39.10 37.96
CA LEU A 183 -7.17 40.45 37.64
C LEU A 183 -8.13 40.99 38.70
N SER A 184 -9.11 40.21 39.14
CA SER A 184 -10.04 40.58 40.22
C SER A 184 -9.32 40.87 41.53
N ASN A 185 -8.33 40.06 41.92
CA ASN A 185 -7.52 40.32 43.10
C ASN A 185 -6.63 41.57 42.95
N LEU A 186 -6.07 41.80 41.77
CA LEU A 186 -5.36 43.04 41.48
C LEU A 186 -6.29 44.25 41.58
N PHE A 187 -7.50 44.18 41.02
CA PHE A 187 -8.49 45.26 41.10
C PHE A 187 -8.89 45.52 42.55
N SER A 188 -9.22 44.48 43.32
CA SER A 188 -9.57 44.61 44.75
C SER A 188 -8.43 45.21 45.57
N SER A 189 -7.19 44.73 45.40
CA SER A 189 -6.03 45.25 46.11
C SER A 189 -5.74 46.71 45.75
N GLN A 190 -5.90 47.09 44.48
CA GLN A 190 -5.78 48.48 44.06
C GLN A 190 -6.89 49.35 44.66
N ILE A 191 -8.15 48.88 44.64
CA ILE A 191 -9.30 49.57 45.26
C ILE A 191 -9.08 49.74 46.77
N GLU A 192 -8.62 48.72 47.49
CA GLU A 192 -8.30 48.80 48.92
C GLU A 192 -7.15 49.77 49.20
N THR A 193 -6.09 49.74 48.40
CA THR A 193 -4.98 50.70 48.50
C THR A 193 -5.48 52.12 48.25
N TYR A 194 -6.40 52.30 47.31
CA TYR A 194 -7.00 53.58 46.96
C TYR A 194 -8.04 54.09 47.95
N LEU A 195 -8.71 53.20 48.70
CA LEU A 195 -9.67 53.52 49.75
C LEU A 195 -8.99 53.80 51.10
N ASN A 196 -7.88 53.10 51.40
CA ASN A 196 -7.14 53.23 52.66
C ASN A 196 -6.06 54.32 52.65
N ASP A 197 -5.85 55.01 51.52
CA ASP A 197 -4.91 56.13 51.44
C ASP A 197 -5.50 57.37 52.15
N GLU A 198 -5.18 57.52 53.44
CA GLU A 198 -5.58 58.67 54.28
C GLU A 198 -5.13 60.03 53.69
N GLN A 199 -4.20 60.06 52.72
CA GLN A 199 -3.78 61.29 52.04
C GLN A 199 -4.76 61.75 50.95
N ARG A 200 -5.78 60.95 50.61
CA ARG A 200 -6.84 61.31 49.63
C ARG A 200 -8.04 62.03 50.23
N VAL A 201 -8.18 62.06 51.56
CA VAL A 201 -9.20 62.90 52.20
C VAL A 201 -8.76 64.36 52.07
N SER A 202 -9.18 64.97 50.97
CA SER A 202 -8.92 66.37 50.64
C SER A 202 -9.27 67.26 51.84
N LYS A 203 -8.26 67.87 52.47
CA LYS A 203 -8.48 68.96 53.44
C LYS A 203 -9.09 70.22 52.81
N LYS A 204 -9.47 70.22 51.52
CA LYS A 204 -10.06 71.39 50.85
C LYS A 204 -10.64 71.06 49.47
N GLY A 205 -11.68 70.21 49.40
CA GLY A 205 -12.61 70.17 48.26
C GLY A 205 -12.03 69.99 46.84
N SER A 206 -10.79 69.53 46.68
CA SER A 206 -10.23 69.17 45.37
C SER A 206 -9.98 67.67 45.35
N LEU A 207 -10.90 66.93 44.74
CA LEU A 207 -10.69 65.54 44.37
C LEU A 207 -9.69 65.55 43.20
N LYS A 208 -8.44 65.14 43.45
CA LYS A 208 -7.50 64.86 42.38
C LYS A 208 -7.51 63.37 42.10
N LEU A 209 -7.97 62.99 40.92
CA LEU A 209 -7.81 61.64 40.37
C LEU A 209 -6.33 61.44 39.99
N TYR A 210 -5.48 61.13 40.97
CA TYR A 210 -4.13 60.62 40.69
C TYR A 210 -4.11 59.11 40.94
N GLY A 211 -3.75 58.36 39.90
CA GLY A 211 -3.49 56.91 39.98
C GLY A 211 -3.88 56.09 38.74
N ILE A 212 -4.61 56.65 37.76
CA ILE A 212 -5.05 55.86 36.59
C ILE A 212 -3.87 55.50 35.67
N GLU A 213 -2.85 56.35 35.50
CA GLU A 213 -1.71 56.06 34.61
C GLU A 213 -0.90 54.82 35.03
N SER A 214 -0.60 54.67 36.32
CA SER A 214 0.13 53.49 36.82
C SER A 214 -0.67 52.19 36.72
N PHE A 215 -2.00 52.31 36.70
CA PHE A 215 -2.94 51.22 36.56
C PHE A 215 -3.13 50.86 35.08
N GLU A 216 -3.24 51.85 34.21
CA GLU A 216 -3.26 51.69 32.75
C GLU A 216 -1.95 51.05 32.26
N GLU A 217 -0.80 51.41 32.82
CA GLU A 217 0.48 50.82 32.44
C GLU A 217 0.58 49.33 32.85
N LYS A 218 -0.08 48.93 33.95
CA LYS A 218 -0.20 47.53 34.35
C LYS A 218 -1.24 46.78 33.52
N LEU A 219 -2.40 47.38 33.24
CA LEU A 219 -3.44 46.82 32.36
C LEU A 219 -2.98 46.65 30.92
N TYR A 220 -2.16 47.58 30.42
CA TYR A 220 -1.60 47.53 29.07
C TYR A 220 -0.70 46.30 28.88
N ARG A 221 -0.05 45.81 29.95
CA ARG A 221 0.75 44.58 29.91
C ARG A 221 -0.11 43.34 29.66
N PHE A 222 -1.34 43.33 30.17
CA PHE A 222 -2.31 42.24 29.97
C PHE A 222 -3.14 42.37 28.69
N ARG A 223 -2.99 43.44 27.90
CA ARG A 223 -3.84 43.72 26.72
C ARG A 223 -4.00 42.54 25.76
N LYS A 224 -2.93 41.76 25.57
CA LYS A 224 -2.93 40.65 24.62
C LYS A 224 -3.55 39.38 25.21
N LEU A 225 -3.37 39.17 26.52
CA LEU A 225 -4.08 38.11 27.25
C LEU A 225 -5.58 38.41 27.36
N LEU A 226 -5.95 39.69 27.51
CA LEU A 226 -7.35 40.15 27.47
C LEU A 226 -7.97 40.00 26.08
N ALA A 227 -7.22 40.32 25.02
CA ALA A 227 -7.66 40.08 23.64
C ALA A 227 -7.84 38.58 23.38
N TRP A 228 -6.94 37.73 23.89
CA TRP A 228 -7.11 36.29 23.81
C TRP A 228 -8.33 35.80 24.60
N LEU A 229 -8.54 36.29 25.84
CA LEU A 229 -9.69 35.91 26.66
C LEU A 229 -11.01 36.26 25.96
N LYS A 230 -11.06 37.41 25.29
CA LYS A 230 -12.20 37.83 24.46
C LYS A 230 -12.45 36.88 23.29
N ASP A 231 -11.39 36.41 22.63
CA ASP A 231 -11.47 35.51 21.47
C ASP A 231 -11.70 34.04 21.86
N PHE A 232 -11.32 33.64 23.07
CA PHE A 232 -11.35 32.26 23.55
C PHE A 232 -12.63 31.94 24.35
N ASP A 233 -13.06 32.86 25.22
CA ASP A 233 -14.29 32.72 26.01
C ASP A 233 -14.99 34.08 26.17
N PRO A 234 -15.83 34.48 25.20
CA PRO A 234 -16.52 35.76 25.22
C PRO A 234 -17.47 35.91 26.41
N ARG A 235 -17.89 34.82 27.07
CA ARG A 235 -18.77 34.86 28.26
C ARG A 235 -17.99 35.29 29.50
N LYS A 236 -16.81 34.70 29.74
CA LYS A 236 -15.95 35.11 30.87
C LYS A 236 -15.40 36.53 30.71
N HIS A 237 -15.12 36.97 29.49
CA HIS A 237 -14.79 38.37 29.22
C HIS A 237 -15.96 39.31 29.55
N GLN A 238 -17.19 38.89 29.27
CA GLN A 238 -18.39 39.64 29.60
C GLN A 238 -18.65 39.67 31.11
N ASP A 239 -18.39 38.58 31.84
CA ASP A 239 -18.46 38.54 33.30
C ASP A 239 -17.42 39.46 33.96
N LEU A 240 -16.18 39.52 33.44
CA LEU A 240 -15.19 40.51 33.88
C LEU A 240 -15.61 41.96 33.60
N GLN A 241 -16.35 42.22 32.52
CA GLN A 241 -16.92 43.54 32.24
C GLN A 241 -18.09 43.89 33.16
N MET A 242 -18.79 42.89 33.71
CA MET A 242 -19.94 43.07 34.60
C MET A 242 -19.56 43.15 36.09
N VAL A 243 -18.34 42.74 36.46
CA VAL A 243 -17.79 42.88 37.83
C VAL A 243 -17.28 44.31 38.12
N HIS A 244 -17.32 45.20 37.13
CA HIS A 244 -17.10 46.65 37.26
C HIS A 244 -18.34 47.43 36.85
#